data_AF-A0A3M1TE93-F1
#
_entry.id   AF-A0A3M1TE93-F1
#
_cell.length_a   1.000
_cell.length_b   1.000
_cell.length_c   1.000
_cell.angle_alpha   90.00
_cell.angle_beta   90.00
_cell.angle_gamma   90.00
#
_symmetry.space_group_name_H-M   'P 1'
#
loop_
_entity.id
_entity.type
_entity.pdbx_description
1 polymer ?
#
loop_
_entity_poly.entity_id
_entity_poly.type
_entity_poly.pdbx_seq_one_letter_code
_entity_poly.pdbx_strand_id
1 'polypeptide(L)'
;MKTFSTYRTAELKAVYRVLHGQLRAHLELLDSDLLSDLQTYLQELARTEGVDVSDHAAWEDWLAGGGASAPKPLALAGGALN
;
A
#
# COMPACT_ATOMS: atom_id res chain seq x y z
N MET A 1 4.16 -0.32 -18.70
CA MET A 1 3.58 -1.01 -17.52
C MET A 1 2.40 -0.17 -17.01
N LYS A 2 1.31 -0.77 -16.53
CA LYS A 2 0.26 0.00 -15.84
C LYS A 2 0.82 0.49 -14.50
N THR A 3 0.37 1.64 -14.02
CA THR A 3 0.75 2.16 -12.68
C THR A 3 0.00 1.39 -11.58
N PHE A 4 0.62 1.23 -10.41
CA PHE A 4 -0.03 0.53 -9.29
C PHE A 4 -1.37 1.14 -8.88
N SER A 5 -1.54 2.46 -9.05
CA SER A 5 -2.79 3.19 -8.82
C SER A 5 -4.01 2.70 -9.61
N THR A 6 -3.82 1.88 -10.64
CA THR A 6 -4.92 1.32 -11.44
C THR A 6 -5.46 -0.01 -10.93
N TYR A 7 -4.74 -0.69 -10.03
CA TYR A 7 -5.18 -1.95 -9.42
C TYR A 7 -5.91 -1.68 -8.11
N ARG A 8 -6.74 -2.62 -7.67
CA ARG A 8 -7.40 -2.51 -6.38
C ARG A 8 -6.36 -2.64 -5.26
N THR A 9 -6.39 -1.75 -4.28
CA THR A 9 -5.50 -1.82 -3.11
C THR A 9 -5.51 -3.19 -2.44
N ALA A 10 -6.69 -3.81 -2.29
CA ALA A 10 -6.82 -5.13 -1.68
C ALA A 10 -6.06 -6.22 -2.47
N GLU A 11 -6.02 -6.12 -3.79
CA GLU A 11 -5.27 -7.03 -4.66
C GLU A 11 -3.77 -6.80 -4.50
N LEU A 12 -3.33 -5.54 -4.50
CA LEU A 12 -1.92 -5.19 -4.30
C LEU A 12 -1.39 -5.64 -2.93
N LYS A 13 -2.17 -5.43 -1.86
CA LYS A 13 -1.86 -5.92 -0.51
C LYS A 13 -1.69 -7.44 -0.51
N ALA A 14 -2.60 -8.17 -1.15
CA ALA A 14 -2.54 -9.63 -1.23
C ALA A 14 -1.29 -10.12 -1.99
N VAL A 15 -1.01 -9.53 -3.16
CA VAL A 15 0.18 -9.85 -3.97
C VAL A 15 1.46 -9.58 -3.18
N TYR A 16 1.58 -8.40 -2.56
CA TYR A 16 2.74 -8.04 -1.74
C TYR A 16 2.95 -9.06 -0.61
N ARG A 17 1.90 -9.40 0.15
CA ARG A 17 2.00 -10.37 1.26
C ARG A 17 2.49 -11.74 0.79
N VAL A 18 2.01 -12.21 -0.35
CA VAL A 18 2.47 -13.48 -0.92
C VAL A 18 3.95 -13.39 -1.29
N LEU A 19 4.36 -12.37 -2.05
CA LEU A 19 5.75 -12.22 -2.47
C LEU A 19 6.70 -12.02 -1.29
N HIS A 20 6.35 -11.14 -0.36
CA HIS A 20 7.15 -10.87 0.83
C HIS A 20 7.30 -12.12 1.72
N GLY A 21 6.25 -12.93 1.85
CA GLY A 21 6.30 -14.20 2.57
C GLY A 21 7.22 -15.25 1.93
N GLN A 22 7.49 -15.14 0.63
CA GLN A 22 8.36 -16.06 -0.12
C GLN A 22 9.83 -15.63 -0.14
N LEU A 23 10.18 -14.44 0.36
CA LEU A 23 11.55 -13.89 0.28
C LEU A 23 12.62 -14.81 0.88
N ARG A 24 12.30 -15.56 1.95
CA ARG A 24 13.26 -16.50 2.55
C ARG A 24 13.59 -17.70 1.65
N ALA A 25 12.66 -18.09 0.78
CA ALA A 25 12.84 -19.19 -0.17
C ALA A 25 13.40 -18.71 -1.51
N HIS A 26 13.22 -17.42 -1.83
CA HIS A 26 13.57 -16.79 -3.10
C HIS A 26 14.36 -15.50 -2.84
N LEU A 27 15.64 -15.65 -2.48
CA LEU A 27 16.50 -14.51 -2.15
C LEU A 27 16.69 -13.57 -3.34
N GLU A 28 16.55 -14.05 -4.58
CA GLU A 28 16.57 -13.25 -5.80
C GLU A 28 15.47 -12.17 -5.84
N LEU A 29 14.40 -12.34 -5.06
CA LEU A 29 13.34 -11.35 -4.96
C LEU A 29 13.69 -10.19 -4.01
N LEU A 30 14.73 -10.31 -3.18
CA LEU A 30 15.19 -9.22 -2.30
C LEU A 30 15.61 -7.98 -3.10
N ASP A 31 16.26 -8.20 -4.25
CA ASP A 31 16.74 -7.15 -5.14
C ASP A 31 15.72 -6.83 -6.26
N SER A 32 14.46 -7.25 -6.10
CA SER A 32 13.43 -7.00 -7.10
C SER A 32 12.96 -5.55 -7.07
N ASP A 33 13.20 -4.80 -8.15
CA ASP A 33 12.68 -3.45 -8.34
C ASP A 33 11.14 -3.43 -8.23
N LEU A 34 10.46 -4.42 -8.81
CA LEU A 34 9.01 -4.52 -8.78
C LEU A 34 8.47 -4.66 -7.34
N LEU A 35 9.12 -5.49 -6.52
CA LEU A 35 8.72 -5.69 -5.14
C LEU A 35 8.99 -4.43 -4.30
N SER A 36 10.13 -3.76 -4.55
CA SER A 36 10.52 -2.51 -3.90
C SER A 36 9.55 -1.37 -4.24
N ASP A 37 9.17 -1.23 -5.50
CA ASP A 37 8.19 -0.23 -5.95
C ASP A 37 6.80 -0.52 -5.35
N LEU A 38 6.38 -1.79 -5.32
CA LEU A 38 5.11 -2.20 -4.72
C LEU A 38 5.07 -1.90 -3.21
N GLN A 39 6.14 -2.21 -2.50
CA GLN A 39 6.26 -1.89 -1.08
C GLN A 39 6.18 -0.38 -0.84
N THR A 40 6.93 0.40 -1.61
CA THR A 40 6.94 1.87 -1.51
C THR A 40 5.55 2.44 -1.73
N TYR A 41 4.86 2.01 -2.79
CA TYR A 41 3.51 2.43 -3.10
C TYR A 41 2.51 2.11 -1.97
N LEU A 42 2.56 0.89 -1.43
CA LEU A 42 1.67 0.49 -0.34
C LEU A 42 1.98 1.24 0.97
N GLN A 43 3.25 1.51 1.27
CA GLN A 43 3.65 2.31 2.43
C GLN A 43 3.18 3.75 2.33
N GLU A 44 3.27 4.38 1.15
CA GLU A 44 2.71 5.71 0.92
C GLU A 44 1.20 5.73 1.15
N LEU A 45 0.48 4.73 0.63
CA LEU A 45 -0.96 4.64 0.84
C LEU A 45 -1.30 4.46 2.33
N ALA A 46 -0.63 3.56 3.03
CA ALA A 46 -0.84 3.37 4.46
C ALA A 46 -0.56 4.64 5.28
N ARG A 47 0.52 5.38 4.94
CA ARG A 47 0.80 6.70 5.55
C ARG A 47 -0.33 7.70 5.29
N THR A 48 -0.93 7.73 4.09
CA THR A 48 -2.09 8.61 3.82
C THR A 48 -3.33 8.23 4.62
N GLU A 49 -3.45 6.97 5.01
CA GLU A 49 -4.50 6.45 5.90
C GLU A 49 -4.16 6.63 7.40
N GLY A 50 -2.99 7.21 7.72
CA GLY A 50 -2.55 7.48 9.09
C GLY A 50 -1.87 6.30 9.80
N VAL A 51 -1.49 5.26 9.06
CA VAL A 51 -0.77 4.10 9.60
C VAL A 51 0.72 4.42 9.70
N ASP A 52 1.32 4.16 10.86
CA ASP A 52 2.76 4.18 11.01
C ASP A 52 3.36 2.89 10.45
N VAL A 53 3.94 2.99 9.25
CA VAL A 53 4.57 1.85 8.55
C VAL A 53 5.92 1.43 9.16
N SER A 54 6.44 2.19 10.12
CA SER A 54 7.65 1.84 10.88
C SER A 54 7.33 0.86 12.01
N ASP A 55 6.08 0.83 12.47
CA ASP A 55 5.57 -0.19 13.37
C ASP A 55 5.15 -1.41 12.56
N HIS A 56 5.89 -2.51 12.76
CA HIS A 56 5.63 -3.77 12.06
C HIS A 56 4.21 -4.30 12.32
N ALA A 57 3.69 -4.17 13.54
CA ALA A 57 2.36 -4.67 13.88
C ALA A 57 1.27 -3.84 13.19
N ALA A 58 1.39 -2.51 13.19
CA ALA A 58 0.44 -1.63 12.52
C ALA A 58 0.47 -1.83 10.99
N TRP A 59 1.66 -2.05 10.42
CA TRP A 59 1.83 -2.37 9.01
C TRP A 59 1.19 -3.72 8.63
N GLU A 60 1.44 -4.77 9.40
CA GLU A 60 0.85 -6.09 9.16
C GLU A 60 -0.67 -6.08 9.30
N ASP A 61 -1.22 -5.38 10.30
CA ASP A 61 -2.66 -5.23 10.48
C ASP A 61 -3.31 -4.50 9.29
N TRP A 62 -2.70 -3.41 8.84
CA TRP A 62 -3.18 -2.68 7.66
C TRP A 62 -3.14 -3.53 6.38
N LEU A 63 -2.09 -4.34 6.19
CA LEU A 63 -1.99 -5.28 5.08
C LEU A 63 -3.02 -6.41 5.17
N ALA A 64 -3.39 -6.84 6.38
CA ALA A 64 -4.41 -7.85 6.63
C ALA A 64 -5.84 -7.31 6.45
N GLY A 65 -6.05 -6.02 6.72
CA GLY A 65 -7.29 -5.26 6.50
C GLY A 65 -7.64 -5.11 5.02
N GLY A 66 -8.06 -6.22 4.41
CA GLY A 66 -8.49 -6.29 3.01
C GLY A 66 -9.92 -5.82 2.82
N GLY A 67 -10.14 -4.51 2.70
CA GLY A 67 -11.41 -3.99 2.21
C GLY A 67 -11.75 -2.58 2.69
N ALA A 68 -11.73 -1.62 1.75
CA ALA A 68 -12.40 -0.32 1.83
C ALA A 68 -12.03 0.58 3.03
N SER A 69 -10.80 1.10 3.06
CA SER A 69 -10.67 2.51 3.41
C SER A 69 -10.90 3.29 2.12
N ALA A 70 -12.14 3.71 1.87
CA ALA A 70 -12.41 4.68 0.82
C ALA A 70 -11.48 5.89 1.06
N PRO A 71 -10.93 6.52 0.01
CA PRO A 71 -10.19 7.77 0.21
C PRO A 71 -11.12 8.71 0.97
N LYS A 72 -10.73 9.13 2.19
CA LYS A 72 -11.39 10.25 2.84
C LYS A 72 -11.37 11.36 1.79
N PRO A 73 -12.52 11.85 1.30
CA PRO A 73 -12.50 12.89 0.29
C PRO A 73 -11.70 14.03 0.90
N LEU A 74 -10.59 14.38 0.25
CA LEU A 74 -9.91 15.65 0.47
C LEU A 74 -11.05 16.66 0.43
N ALA A 75 -11.34 17.27 1.58
CA ALA A 75 -12.35 18.29 1.67
C ALA A 75 -12.05 19.27 0.53
N LEU A 76 -12.97 19.37 -0.42
CA LEU A 76 -12.97 20.45 -1.38
C LEU A 76 -12.92 21.71 -0.52
N ALA A 77 -11.76 22.34 -0.45
CA ALA A 77 -11.66 23.74 -0.10
C ALA A 77 -12.33 24.51 -1.25
N GLY A 78 -13.67 24.42 -1.26
CA GLY A 78 -14.54 25.20 -2.12
C GLY A 78 -14.40 26.64 -1.69
N GLY A 79 -13.55 27.37 -2.38
CA GLY A 79 -13.73 28.80 -2.51
C GLY A 79 -15.07 29.07 -3.22
N ALA A 80 -15.92 29.84 -2.56
CA ALA A 80 -16.89 30.76 -3.13
C ALA A 80 -17.11 31.81 -2.03
N LEU A 81 -16.50 32.99 -2.07
CA LEU A 81 -16.98 34.14 -2.86
C LEU A 81 -18.51 34.21 -2.89
N ASN A 82 -19.11 34.73 -1.82
CA ASN A 82 -20.02 35.87 -1.87
C ASN A 82 -20.11 36.52 -0.48
#